data_AF-A0A117LNP6-F1
#
_entry.id   AF-A0A117LNP6-F1
#
_cell.length_a   1.000
_cell.length_b   1.000
_cell.length_c   1.000
_cell.angle_alpha   90.00
_cell.angle_beta   90.00
_cell.angle_gamma   90.00
#
_symmetry.space_group_name_H-M   'P 1'
#
loop_
_entity.id
_entity.type
_entity.pdbx_description
1 polymer ?
#
loop_
_entity_poly.entity_id
_entity_poly.type
_entity_poly.pdbx_seq_one_letter_code
_entity_poly.pdbx_strand_id
1 'polypeptide(L)'
;MTAAKKLKRLEKLKDIRERLQDETKGRMAEARKKMETLEVRSDVLDGTWQDVLRDFREKSRGGDLTPEELWFLRNGIDSLESEMEEVGRAIRDTEEELEEIRQELRQRHVETKVVEVVLEKKKKKIRRDQEKSEQKELDDLACMVYLK
;
A
#
# COMPACT_ATOMS: atom_id res chain seq x y z
N MET A 1 17.89 16.43 29.47
CA MET A 1 16.94 16.71 28.37
C MET A 1 15.56 16.99 28.97
N THR A 2 14.96 18.17 28.75
CA THR A 2 13.70 18.60 29.39
C THR A 2 12.47 17.84 28.87
N ALA A 3 11.40 17.77 29.68
CA ALA A 3 10.15 17.09 29.31
C ALA A 3 9.54 17.61 28.00
N ALA A 4 9.58 18.92 27.80
CA ALA A 4 9.14 19.58 26.56
C ALA A 4 9.97 19.15 25.33
N LYS A 5 11.29 18.99 25.47
CA LYS A 5 12.15 18.49 24.37
C LYS A 5 11.83 17.04 24.01
N LYS A 6 11.49 16.20 25.00
CA LYS A 6 11.07 14.81 24.78
C LYS A 6 9.71 14.72 24.08
N LEU A 7 8.74 15.57 24.45
CA LEU A 7 7.42 15.60 23.81
C LEU A 7 7.51 16.02 22.34
N LYS A 8 8.26 17.10 22.03
CA LYS A 8 8.48 17.55 20.65
C LYS A 8 9.16 16.49 19.78
N ARG A 9 10.05 15.67 20.34
CA ARG A 9 10.67 14.55 19.61
C ARG A 9 9.66 13.46 19.26
N LEU A 10 8.72 13.15 20.18
CA LEU A 10 7.66 12.18 19.92
C LEU A 10 6.66 12.68 18.87
N GLU A 11 6.33 13.97 18.89
CA GLU A 11 5.50 14.61 17.86
C GLU A 11 6.16 14.50 16.49
N LYS A 12 7.43 14.89 16.38
CA LYS A 12 8.20 14.72 15.13
C LYS A 12 8.27 13.27 14.66
N LEU A 13 8.43 12.32 15.58
CA LEU A 13 8.46 10.90 15.25
C LEU A 13 7.10 10.44 14.70
N LYS A 14 6.00 10.93 15.29
CA LYS A 14 4.66 10.67 14.80
C LYS A 14 4.49 11.18 13.37
N ASP A 15 4.86 12.43 13.11
CA ASP A 15 4.75 13.04 11.78
C ASP A 15 5.55 12.26 10.72
N ILE A 16 6.75 11.81 11.07
CA ILE A 16 7.58 10.98 10.19
C ILE A 16 6.89 9.65 9.87
N ARG A 17 6.29 9.00 10.88
CA ARG A 17 5.60 7.72 10.71
C ARG A 17 4.32 7.86 9.89
N GLU A 18 3.56 8.94 10.07
CA GLU A 18 2.39 9.26 9.25
C GLU A 18 2.77 9.47 7.77
N ARG A 19 3.83 10.24 7.49
CA ARG A 19 4.34 10.42 6.12
C ARG A 19 4.75 9.11 5.47
N LEU A 20 5.51 8.28 6.20
CA LEU A 20 5.88 6.94 5.74
C LEU A 20 4.63 6.10 5.44
N GLN A 21 3.61 6.15 6.29
CA GLN A 21 2.38 5.43 6.03
C GLN A 21 1.70 5.92 4.74
N ASP A 22 1.66 7.23 4.50
CA ASP A 22 1.06 7.81 3.30
C ASP A 22 1.84 7.49 2.02
N GLU A 23 3.18 7.50 2.07
CA GLU A 23 4.03 7.03 0.96
C GLU A 23 3.73 5.56 0.59
N THR A 24 3.45 4.73 1.59
CA THR A 24 3.12 3.30 1.36
C THR A 24 1.73 3.14 0.75
N LYS A 25 0.77 3.98 1.15
CA LYS A 25 -0.53 4.05 0.47
C LYS A 25 -0.39 4.51 -0.99
N GLY A 26 0.52 5.44 -1.25
CA GLY A 26 0.88 5.89 -2.61
C GLY A 26 1.37 4.73 -3.47
N ARG A 27 2.38 3.99 -3.00
CA ARG A 27 2.88 2.77 -3.67
C ARG A 27 1.78 1.73 -3.89
N MET A 28 0.90 1.54 -2.91
CA MET A 28 -0.24 0.62 -3.05
C MET A 28 -1.21 1.05 -4.17
N ALA A 29 -1.45 2.34 -4.32
CA ALA A 29 -2.31 2.87 -5.38
C ALA A 29 -1.66 2.68 -6.77
N GLU A 30 -0.36 2.92 -6.87
CA GLU A 30 0.40 2.69 -8.10
C GLU A 30 0.40 1.21 -8.51
N ALA A 31 0.68 0.30 -7.58
CA ALA A 31 0.65 -1.14 -7.83
C ALA A 31 -0.75 -1.63 -8.24
N ARG A 32 -1.82 -1.08 -7.64
CA ARG A 32 -3.21 -1.38 -8.05
C ARG A 32 -3.51 -0.92 -9.47
N LYS A 33 -3.06 0.28 -9.85
CA LYS A 33 -3.24 0.80 -11.20
C LYS A 33 -2.48 -0.04 -12.23
N LYS A 34 -1.27 -0.48 -11.88
CA LYS A 34 -0.49 -1.42 -12.69
C LYS A 34 -1.24 -2.74 -12.87
N MET A 35 -1.81 -3.30 -11.80
CA MET A 35 -2.64 -4.50 -11.86
C MET A 35 -3.82 -4.35 -12.81
N GLU A 36 -4.62 -3.29 -12.65
CA GLU A 36 -5.76 -3.01 -13.52
C GLU A 36 -5.35 -2.92 -14.99
N THR A 37 -4.20 -2.30 -15.28
CA THR A 37 -3.67 -2.21 -16.65
C THR A 37 -3.29 -3.58 -17.21
N LEU A 38 -2.71 -4.45 -16.37
CA LEU A 38 -2.33 -5.80 -16.77
C LEU A 38 -3.55 -6.71 -16.97
N GLU A 39 -4.57 -6.59 -16.12
CA GLU A 39 -5.85 -7.29 -16.26
C GLU A 39 -6.54 -6.92 -17.57
N VAL A 40 -6.67 -5.61 -17.87
CA VAL A 40 -7.21 -5.14 -19.16
C VAL A 40 -6.41 -5.68 -20.34
N ARG A 41 -5.08 -5.71 -20.24
CA ARG A 41 -4.24 -6.29 -21.30
C ARG A 41 -4.47 -7.80 -21.44
N SER A 42 -4.62 -8.51 -20.34
CA SER A 42 -4.93 -9.96 -20.33
C SER A 42 -6.26 -10.22 -21.02
N ASP A 43 -7.30 -9.44 -20.70
CA ASP A 43 -8.63 -9.57 -21.33
C ASP A 43 -8.57 -9.32 -22.84
N VAL A 44 -7.79 -8.33 -23.28
CA VAL A 44 -7.57 -8.07 -24.70
C VAL A 44 -6.87 -9.26 -25.37
N LEU A 45 -5.81 -9.80 -24.74
CA LEU A 45 -5.09 -10.95 -25.28
C LEU A 45 -6.00 -12.19 -25.37
N ASP A 46 -6.81 -12.46 -24.35
CA ASP A 46 -7.80 -13.52 -24.36
C ASP A 46 -8.83 -13.34 -25.49
N GLY A 47 -9.30 -12.12 -25.71
CA GLY A 47 -10.17 -11.80 -26.85
C GLY A 47 -9.50 -12.08 -28.20
N THR A 48 -8.27 -11.61 -28.37
CA THR A 48 -7.50 -11.86 -29.61
C THR A 48 -7.22 -13.35 -29.81
N TRP A 49 -6.97 -14.10 -28.74
CA TRP A 49 -6.77 -15.54 -28.79
C TRP A 49 -8.02 -16.27 -29.29
N GLN A 50 -9.20 -15.89 -28.78
CA GLN A 50 -10.46 -16.45 -29.24
C GLN A 50 -10.74 -16.13 -30.70
N ASP A 51 -10.41 -14.91 -31.15
CA ASP A 51 -10.55 -14.50 -32.54
C ASP A 51 -9.62 -15.30 -33.46
N VAL A 52 -8.34 -15.46 -33.10
CA VAL A 52 -7.37 -16.28 -33.84
C VAL A 52 -7.83 -17.73 -33.93
N LEU A 53 -8.33 -18.31 -32.84
CA LEU A 53 -8.87 -19.68 -32.85
C LEU A 53 -10.13 -19.82 -33.70
N ARG A 54 -11.00 -18.81 -33.72
CA ARG A 54 -12.20 -18.79 -34.57
C ARG A 54 -11.79 -18.76 -36.04
N ASP A 55 -10.91 -17.83 -36.41
CA ASP A 55 -10.40 -17.68 -37.77
C ASP A 55 -9.70 -18.95 -38.25
N PHE A 56 -8.89 -19.57 -37.39
CA PHE A 56 -8.24 -20.84 -37.67
C PHE A 56 -9.27 -21.95 -37.98
N ARG A 57 -10.33 -22.07 -37.16
CA ARG A 57 -11.40 -23.06 -37.37
C ARG A 57 -12.17 -22.81 -38.66
N GLU A 58 -12.48 -21.55 -38.97
CA GLU A 58 -13.19 -21.18 -40.19
C GLU A 58 -12.38 -21.49 -41.43
N LYS A 59 -11.10 -21.08 -41.47
CA LYS A 59 -10.20 -21.38 -42.59
C LYS A 59 -9.96 -22.88 -42.77
N SER A 60 -9.83 -23.62 -41.67
CA SER A 60 -9.64 -25.09 -41.70
C SER A 60 -10.87 -25.84 -42.24
N ARG A 61 -12.08 -25.30 -42.09
CA ARG A 61 -13.31 -25.89 -42.65
C ARG A 61 -13.43 -25.69 -44.17
N GLY A 62 -12.80 -24.64 -44.71
CA GLY A 62 -12.78 -24.34 -46.13
C GLY A 62 -11.88 -25.24 -46.97
N GLY A 63 -10.97 -25.99 -46.33
CA GLY A 63 -10.10 -26.99 -46.98
C GLY A 63 -8.86 -26.45 -47.70
N ASP A 64 -8.75 -25.13 -47.89
CA ASP A 64 -7.71 -24.50 -48.73
C ASP A 64 -6.67 -23.71 -47.90
N LEU A 65 -6.12 -24.30 -46.84
CA LEU A 65 -4.97 -23.71 -46.13
C LEU A 65 -3.66 -24.19 -46.77
N THR A 66 -2.90 -23.27 -47.34
CA THR A 66 -1.55 -23.55 -47.82
C THR A 66 -0.59 -23.80 -46.65
N PRO A 67 0.49 -24.57 -46.85
CA PRO A 67 1.53 -24.76 -45.82
C PRO A 67 2.12 -23.44 -45.30
N GLU A 68 2.22 -22.42 -46.16
CA GLU A 68 2.70 -21.09 -45.81
C GLU A 68 1.73 -20.37 -44.86
N GLU A 69 0.43 -20.41 -45.12
CA GLU A 69 -0.60 -19.84 -44.24
C GLU A 69 -0.65 -20.55 -42.87
N LEU A 70 -0.48 -21.87 -42.85
CA LEU A 70 -0.37 -22.63 -41.60
C LEU A 70 0.85 -22.22 -40.78
N TRP A 71 1.99 -21.97 -41.44
CA TRP A 71 3.19 -21.50 -40.78
C TRP A 71 3.01 -20.11 -40.16
N PHE A 72 2.40 -19.17 -40.91
CA PHE A 72 2.12 -17.83 -40.38
C PHE A 72 1.13 -17.85 -39.21
N LEU A 73 0.07 -18.65 -39.30
CA LEU A 73 -0.89 -18.83 -38.20
C LEU A 73 -0.22 -19.41 -36.96
N ARG A 74 0.65 -20.42 -37.14
CA ARG A 74 1.40 -21.02 -36.05
C ARG A 74 2.31 -20.02 -35.35
N ASN A 75 3.09 -19.24 -36.10
CA ASN A 75 3.97 -18.23 -35.52
C ASN A 75 3.19 -17.13 -34.79
N GLY A 76 2.02 -16.74 -35.31
CA GLY A 76 1.12 -15.79 -34.64
C GLY A 76 0.61 -16.34 -33.30
N ILE A 77 0.20 -17.61 -33.28
CA ILE A 77 -0.22 -18.33 -32.07
C ILE A 77 0.93 -18.39 -31.06
N ASP A 78 2.12 -18.83 -31.47
CA ASP A 78 3.27 -18.97 -30.56
C ASP A 78 3.68 -17.59 -29.98
N SER A 79 3.60 -16.52 -30.79
CA SER A 79 3.86 -15.15 -30.31
C SER A 79 2.81 -14.69 -29.30
N LEU A 80 1.54 -15.00 -29.54
CA LEU A 80 0.43 -14.62 -28.66
C LEU A 80 0.49 -15.38 -27.33
N GLU A 81 0.78 -16.69 -27.37
CA GLU A 81 1.01 -17.51 -26.18
C GLU A 81 2.16 -16.95 -25.33
N SER A 82 3.29 -16.59 -25.97
CA SER A 82 4.42 -15.98 -25.27
C SER A 82 4.04 -14.66 -24.59
N GLU A 83 3.25 -13.81 -25.25
CA GLU A 83 2.80 -12.54 -24.68
C GLU A 83 1.84 -12.77 -23.50
N MET A 84 0.93 -13.74 -23.61
CA MET A 84 0.03 -14.14 -22.51
C MET A 84 0.81 -14.68 -21.31
N GLU A 85 1.84 -15.48 -21.53
CA GLU A 85 2.72 -15.98 -20.46
C GLU A 85 3.50 -14.84 -19.76
N GLU A 86 3.96 -13.85 -20.53
CA GLU A 86 4.61 -12.65 -19.99
C GLU A 86 3.66 -11.82 -19.14
N VAL A 87 2.45 -11.54 -19.64
CA VAL A 87 1.42 -10.80 -18.87
C VAL A 87 1.01 -11.58 -17.63
N GLY A 88 0.83 -12.89 -17.73
CA GLY A 88 0.50 -13.76 -16.59
C GLY A 88 1.62 -13.83 -15.53
N ARG A 89 2.90 -13.69 -15.92
CA ARG A 89 4.00 -13.51 -14.97
C ARG A 89 3.94 -12.13 -14.31
N ALA A 90 3.77 -11.07 -15.11
CA ALA A 90 3.69 -9.71 -14.59
C ALA A 90 2.53 -9.49 -13.62
N ILE A 91 1.38 -10.17 -13.83
CA ILE A 91 0.25 -10.17 -12.90
C ILE A 91 0.68 -10.79 -11.57
N ARG A 92 1.23 -12.01 -11.58
CA ARG A 92 1.69 -12.69 -10.35
C ARG A 92 2.73 -11.88 -9.58
N ASP A 93 3.71 -11.32 -10.28
CA ASP A 93 4.73 -10.48 -9.66
C ASP A 93 4.11 -9.23 -9.00
N THR A 94 3.09 -8.65 -9.62
CA THR A 94 2.38 -7.48 -9.08
C THR A 94 1.44 -7.88 -7.92
N GLU A 95 0.89 -9.10 -7.91
CA GLU A 95 0.13 -9.64 -6.77
C GLU A 95 1.01 -9.83 -5.54
N GLU A 96 2.21 -10.39 -5.74
CA GLU A 96 3.22 -10.54 -4.68
C GLU A 96 3.63 -9.16 -4.14
N GLU A 97 3.94 -8.21 -5.02
CA GLU A 97 4.25 -6.82 -4.65
C GLU A 97 3.12 -6.17 -3.83
N LEU A 98 1.86 -6.39 -4.23
CA LEU A 98 0.70 -5.87 -3.50
C LEU A 98 0.57 -6.48 -2.10
N GLU A 99 0.86 -7.76 -1.93
CA GLU A 99 0.81 -8.39 -0.60
C GLU A 99 1.96 -7.93 0.30
N GLU A 100 3.17 -7.76 -0.24
CA GLU A 100 4.28 -7.15 0.49
C GLU A 100 3.94 -5.74 0.97
N ILE A 101 3.39 -4.89 0.09
CA ILE A 101 2.97 -3.54 0.45
C ILE A 101 1.86 -3.57 1.51
N ARG A 102 0.92 -4.52 1.45
CA ARG A 102 -0.11 -4.69 2.49
C ARG A 102 0.48 -5.06 3.84
N GLN A 103 1.45 -5.99 3.87
CA GLN A 103 2.15 -6.34 5.10
C GLN A 103 2.88 -5.13 5.68
N GLU A 104 3.59 -4.40 4.83
CA GLU A 104 4.29 -3.18 5.23
C GLU A 104 3.33 -2.12 5.77
N LEU A 105 2.18 -1.91 5.14
CA LEU A 105 1.19 -0.94 5.58
C LEU A 105 0.60 -1.33 6.95
N ARG A 106 0.34 -2.63 7.19
CA ARG A 106 -0.10 -3.14 8.50
C ARG A 106 0.94 -2.85 9.56
N GLN A 107 2.22 -3.14 9.28
CA GLN A 107 3.31 -2.86 10.21
C GLN A 107 3.43 -1.35 10.51
N ARG A 108 3.47 -0.51 9.48
CA ARG A 108 3.56 0.95 9.63
C ARG A 108 2.38 1.49 10.44
N HIS A 109 1.16 0.98 10.24
CA HIS A 109 -0.01 1.37 11.03
C HIS A 109 0.15 1.04 12.53
N VAL A 110 0.62 -0.17 12.85
CA VAL A 110 0.90 -0.57 14.24
C VAL A 110 1.94 0.35 14.88
N GLU A 111 3.04 0.63 14.17
CA GLU A 111 4.11 1.50 14.66
C GLU A 111 3.60 2.92 14.93
N THR A 112 2.82 3.50 14.01
CA THR A 112 2.18 4.81 14.22
C THR A 112 1.29 4.79 15.44
N LYS A 113 0.46 3.75 15.61
CA LYS A 113 -0.46 3.62 16.75
C LYS A 113 0.29 3.54 18.09
N VAL A 114 1.41 2.82 18.14
CA VAL A 114 2.24 2.76 19.34
C VAL A 114 2.77 4.13 19.71
N VAL A 115 3.28 4.90 18.75
CA VAL A 115 3.78 6.26 18.99
C VAL A 115 2.67 7.18 19.47
N GLU A 116 1.48 7.12 18.87
CA GLU A 116 0.30 7.88 19.31
C GLU A 116 -0.06 7.61 20.77
N VAL A 117 -0.15 6.33 21.15
CA VAL A 117 -0.50 5.93 22.52
C VAL A 117 0.54 6.43 23.51
N VAL A 118 1.83 6.34 23.18
CA VAL A 118 2.92 6.83 24.04
C VAL A 118 2.86 8.36 24.18
N LEU A 119 2.60 9.06 23.08
CA LEU A 119 2.48 10.51 23.03
C LEU A 119 1.30 11.00 23.89
N GLU A 120 0.13 10.38 23.75
CA GLU A 120 -1.05 10.67 24.56
C GLU A 120 -0.83 10.42 26.05
N LYS A 121 -0.20 9.28 26.40
CA LYS A 121 0.18 8.98 27.79
C LYS A 121 1.12 10.04 28.36
N LYS A 122 2.09 10.53 27.57
CA LYS A 122 3.01 11.58 27.99
C LYS A 122 2.32 12.93 28.16
N LYS A 123 1.45 13.34 27.23
CA LYS A 123 0.65 14.56 27.34
C LYS A 123 -0.20 14.55 28.61
N LYS A 124 -0.93 13.45 28.86
CA LYS A 124 -1.74 13.27 30.08
C LYS A 124 -0.89 13.33 31.35
N LYS A 125 0.31 12.74 31.36
CA LYS A 125 1.21 12.81 32.51
C LYS A 125 1.67 14.24 32.78
N ILE A 126 2.14 14.96 31.75
CA ILE A 126 2.59 16.35 31.90
C ILE A 126 1.48 17.22 32.46
N ARG A 127 0.25 17.09 31.94
CA ARG A 127 -0.92 17.82 32.42
C ARG A 127 -1.22 17.53 33.89
N ARG A 128 -1.22 16.26 34.29
CA ARG A 128 -1.43 15.86 35.70
C ARG A 128 -0.34 16.41 36.63
N ASP A 129 0.91 16.42 36.16
CA ASP A 129 2.03 16.93 36.95
C ASP A 129 1.91 18.46 37.12
N GLN A 130 1.40 19.20 36.11
CA GLN A 130 1.08 20.63 36.20
C GLN A 130 -0.07 20.90 37.16
N GLU A 131 -1.20 20.21 37.01
CA GLU A 131 -2.37 20.34 37.90
C GLU A 131 -2.00 20.09 39.37
N LYS A 132 -1.13 19.10 39.64
CA LYS A 132 -0.61 18.84 40.99
C LYS A 132 0.33 19.92 41.52
N SER A 133 1.11 20.58 40.65
CA SER A 133 1.98 21.68 41.06
C SER A 133 1.14 22.90 41.44
N GLU A 134 0.19 23.25 40.57
CA GLU A 134 -0.75 24.36 40.79
C GLU A 134 -1.55 24.14 42.08
N GLN A 135 -2.05 22.93 42.32
CA GLN A 135 -2.76 22.61 43.56
C GLN A 135 -1.89 22.80 44.80
N LYS A 136 -0.64 22.34 44.78
CA LYS A 136 0.29 22.54 45.92
C LYS A 136 0.56 24.02 46.18
N GLU A 137 0.78 24.80 45.12
CA GLU A 137 0.99 26.25 45.23
C GLU A 137 -0.23 26.95 45.85
N LEU A 138 -1.44 26.53 45.48
CA LEU A 138 -2.69 27.04 46.08
C LEU A 138 -2.84 26.61 47.55
N ASP A 139 -2.53 25.37 47.88
CA ASP A 139 -2.58 24.86 49.26
C ASP A 139 -1.58 25.60 50.16
N ASP A 140 -0.34 25.81 49.68
CA ASP A 140 0.69 26.58 50.38
C ASP A 140 0.24 28.03 50.61
N LEU A 141 -0.37 28.66 49.59
CA LEU A 141 -0.92 30.01 49.71
C LEU A 141 -2.05 30.07 50.74
N ALA A 142 -2.96 29.09 50.73
CA ALA A 142 -4.05 28.99 51.69
C ALA A 142 -3.51 28.85 53.12
N CYS A 143 -2.54 27.96 53.36
CA CYS A 143 -1.88 27.82 54.65
C CYS A 143 -1.26 29.13 55.14
N MET A 144 -0.62 29.91 54.27
CA MET A 144 -0.05 31.22 54.65
C MET A 144 -1.12 32.25 55.02
N VAL A 145 -2.31 32.19 54.41
CA VAL A 145 -3.42 33.11 54.74
C VAL A 145 -4.09 32.73 56.06
N TYR A 146 -4.25 31.44 56.36
CA TYR A 146 -4.89 30.96 57.60
C TYR A 146 -3.98 30.97 58.84
N LEU A 147 -2.66 31.10 58.67
CA LEU A 147 -1.69 31.23 59.77
C LEU A 147 -1.43 32.69 60.20
N LYS A 148 -2.18 33.65 59.66
CA LYS A 148 -2.26 35.03 60.14
C LYS A 148 -3.54 35.25 60.95
#